data_AF-A0A1C6YFE7-F1
#
_entry.id   AF-A0A1C6YFE7-F1
#
_cell.length_a   1.000
_cell.length_b   1.000
_cell.length_c   1.000
_cell.angle_alpha   90.00
_cell.angle_beta   90.00
_cell.angle_gamma   90.00
#
_symmetry.space_group_name_H-M   'P 1'
#
loop_
_entity.id
_entity.type
_entity.pdbx_description
1 polymer ?
#
loop_
_entity_poly.entity_id
_entity_poly.type
_entity_poly.pdbx_seq_one_letter_code
_entity_poly.pdbx_strand_id
1 'polypeptide(L)'
;MDNPKAMEDAQNALGMMIYQILNNQVKKTCFEKCFGQKFSEEMGKNEQICLAKCMDRMYETHTIVTKASNEISKNLNIDSGY
;
A
#
# COMPACT_ATOMS: atom_id res chain seq x y z
N MET A 1 6.14 34.00 -1.84
CA MET A 1 6.42 33.35 -3.14
C MET A 1 6.40 31.87 -2.88
N ASP A 2 5.29 31.21 -3.15
CA ASP A 2 5.19 29.75 -3.04
C ASP A 2 6.11 29.15 -4.10
N ASN A 3 7.20 28.51 -3.66
CA ASN A 3 8.19 27.90 -4.54
C ASN A 3 7.58 26.60 -5.11
N PRO A 4 7.21 26.53 -6.40
CA PRO A 4 6.54 25.35 -6.96
C PRO A 4 7.37 24.07 -6.79
N LYS A 5 8.69 24.21 -6.83
CA LYS A 5 9.65 23.13 -6.59
C LYS A 5 9.58 22.57 -5.17
N ALA A 6 9.38 23.43 -4.17
CA ALA A 6 9.24 22.99 -2.79
C ALA A 6 7.94 22.18 -2.58
N MET A 7 6.88 22.52 -3.32
CA MET A 7 5.62 21.78 -3.28
C MET A 7 5.74 20.41 -3.97
N GLU A 8 6.46 20.32 -5.10
CA GLU A 8 6.78 19.07 -5.77
C GLU A 8 7.65 18.15 -4.90
N ASP A 9 8.70 18.70 -4.30
CA ASP A 9 9.58 17.96 -3.37
C ASP A 9 8.78 17.42 -2.16
N ALA A 10 7.86 18.22 -1.62
CA ALA A 10 6.97 17.81 -0.54
C ALA A 10 6.02 16.67 -0.95
N GLN A 11 5.44 16.74 -2.16
CA GLN A 11 4.58 15.68 -2.70
C GLN A 11 5.35 14.37 -2.91
N ASN A 12 6.58 14.45 -3.43
CA ASN A 12 7.45 13.29 -3.61
C ASN A 12 7.83 12.66 -2.28
N ALA A 13 8.18 13.48 -1.28
CA ALA A 13 8.48 13.00 0.07
C ALA A 13 7.28 12.30 0.72
N LEU A 14 6.08 12.87 0.56
CA LEU A 14 4.83 12.27 1.04
C LEU A 14 4.57 10.91 0.35
N GLY A 15 4.76 10.85 -0.97
CA GLY A 15 4.62 9.60 -1.74
C GLY A 15 5.55 8.50 -1.24
N MET A 16 6.82 8.82 -0.97
CA MET A 16 7.78 7.88 -0.39
C MET A 16 7.37 7.41 1.01
N MET A 17 6.88 8.33 1.85
CA MET A 17 6.43 7.99 3.21
C MET A 17 5.23 7.03 3.18
N ILE A 18 4.23 7.29 2.33
CA ILE A 18 3.07 6.40 2.16
C ILE A 18 3.52 5.01 1.69
N TYR A 19 4.45 4.95 0.74
CA TYR A 19 5.01 3.70 0.25
C TYR A 19 5.74 2.90 1.34
N GLN A 20 6.48 3.58 2.22
CA GLN A 20 7.14 2.95 3.37
C GLN A 20 6.12 2.39 4.36
N ILE A 21 5.07 3.13 4.68
CA ILE A 21 3.99 2.69 5.58
C ILE A 21 3.30 1.44 5.00
N LEU A 22 2.96 1.48 3.71
CA LEU A 22 2.38 0.33 3.01
C LEU A 22 3.30 -0.88 3.08
N ASN A 23 4.59 -0.71 2.77
CA ASN A 23 5.56 -1.80 2.83
C ASN A 23 5.65 -2.41 4.23
N ASN A 24 5.66 -1.60 5.28
CA ASN A 24 5.71 -2.08 6.65
C ASN A 24 4.46 -2.88 7.01
N GLN A 25 3.28 -2.42 6.57
CA GLN A 25 2.02 -3.16 6.75
C GLN A 25 1.99 -4.47 5.97
N VAL A 26 2.45 -4.49 4.73
CA VAL A 26 2.53 -5.72 3.92
C VAL A 26 3.48 -6.73 4.56
N LYS A 27 4.67 -6.29 4.99
CA LYS A 27 5.63 -7.16 5.69
C LYS A 27 5.02 -7.77 6.94
N LYS A 28 4.41 -6.96 7.80
CA LYS A 28 3.77 -7.44 9.04
C LYS A 28 2.66 -8.44 8.73
N THR A 29 1.71 -8.05 7.87
CA THR A 29 0.53 -8.87 7.54
C THR A 29 0.93 -10.20 6.90
N CYS A 30 1.85 -10.17 5.93
CA CYS A 30 2.25 -11.38 5.23
C CYS A 30 3.13 -12.28 6.08
N PHE A 31 3.95 -11.70 6.97
CA PHE A 31 4.69 -12.51 7.94
C PHE A 31 3.76 -13.25 8.89
N GLU A 32 2.84 -12.53 9.55
CA GLU A 32 1.86 -13.13 10.47
C GLU A 32 0.99 -14.19 9.77
N LYS A 33 0.60 -13.95 8.51
CA LYS A 33 -0.25 -14.87 7.74
C LYS A 33 0.49 -16.12 7.26
N CYS A 34 1.75 -15.99 6.84
CA CYS A 34 2.48 -17.09 6.21
C CYS A 34 3.30 -17.93 7.21
N PHE A 35 3.72 -17.34 8.33
CA PHE A 35 4.54 -18.03 9.34
C PHE A 35 3.82 -18.20 10.69
N GLY A 36 2.73 -17.46 10.94
CA GLY A 36 2.02 -17.54 12.22
C GLY A 36 2.93 -17.21 13.41
N GLN A 37 2.96 -18.08 14.42
CA GLN A 37 3.82 -17.92 15.62
C GLN A 37 5.18 -18.61 15.52
N LYS A 38 5.47 -19.32 14.43
CA LYS A 38 6.70 -20.12 14.30
C LYS A 38 7.39 -19.82 12.99
N PHE A 39 8.58 -19.25 13.08
CA PHE A 39 9.50 -19.14 11.96
C PHE A 39 10.56 -20.23 12.12
N SER A 40 10.70 -21.12 11.14
CA SER A 40 11.83 -22.05 11.06
C SER A 40 13.10 -21.30 10.66
N GLU A 41 14.29 -21.84 10.98
CA GLU A 41 15.58 -21.22 10.61
C GLU A 41 15.70 -20.92 9.11
N GLU A 42 14.97 -21.65 8.28
CA GLU A 42 14.86 -21.45 6.84
C GLU A 42 13.40 -21.35 6.39
N MET A 43 13.19 -20.62 5.29
CA MET A 43 11.89 -20.48 4.65
C MET A 43 11.66 -21.62 3.65
N GLY A 44 10.72 -22.50 3.98
CA GLY A 44 10.30 -23.61 3.12
C GLY A 44 9.54 -23.17 1.88
N LYS A 45 9.40 -24.08 0.90
CA LYS A 45 8.71 -23.81 -0.38
C LYS A 45 7.27 -23.30 -0.21
N ASN A 46 6.54 -23.80 0.78
CA ASN A 46 5.16 -23.36 1.02
C ASN A 46 5.09 -21.93 1.56
N GLU A 47 6.03 -21.54 2.42
CA GLU A 47 6.12 -20.18 2.97
C GLU A 47 6.55 -19.19 1.89
N GLN A 48 7.49 -19.57 1.02
CA GLN A 48 7.88 -18.78 -0.16
C GLN A 48 6.67 -18.50 -1.07
N ILE A 49 5.91 -19.53 -1.40
CA ILE A 49 4.70 -19.41 -2.22
C ILE A 49 3.64 -18.56 -1.52
N CYS A 50 3.47 -18.74 -0.20
CA CYS A 50 2.54 -17.94 0.59
C CYS A 50 2.91 -16.46 0.57
N LEU A 51 4.18 -16.13 0.83
CA LEU A 51 4.67 -14.75 0.84
C LEU A 51 4.45 -14.07 -0.50
N ALA A 52 4.85 -14.70 -1.60
CA ALA A 52 4.67 -14.16 -2.95
C ALA A 52 3.18 -13.83 -3.20
N LYS A 53 2.29 -14.81 -2.97
CA LYS A 53 0.84 -14.62 -3.14
C LYS A 53 0.26 -13.55 -2.22
N CYS A 54 0.71 -13.49 -0.96
CA CYS A 54 0.23 -12.51 0.00
C CYS A 54 0.61 -11.09 -0.41
N MET A 55 1.87 -10.88 -0.78
CA MET A 55 2.38 -9.58 -1.21
C MET A 55 1.67 -9.12 -2.48
N ASP A 56 1.59 -9.97 -3.50
CA ASP A 56 0.90 -9.67 -4.76
C ASP A 56 -0.55 -9.24 -4.49
N ARG A 57 -1.28 -10.02 -3.67
CA ARG A 57 -2.68 -9.73 -3.36
C ARG A 57 -2.84 -8.41 -2.61
N MET A 58 -1.94 -8.09 -1.68
CA MET A 58 -2.00 -6.85 -0.91
C MET A 58 -1.78 -5.62 -1.80
N TYR A 59 -0.78 -5.66 -2.68
CA TYR A 59 -0.50 -4.55 -3.60
C TYR A 59 -1.59 -4.35 -4.65
N GLU A 60 -2.12 -5.45 -5.20
CA GLU A 60 -3.25 -5.43 -6.12
C GLU A 60 -4.49 -4.81 -5.44
N THR A 61 -4.83 -5.29 -4.24
CA THR A 61 -5.98 -4.79 -3.47
C THR A 61 -5.82 -3.31 -3.15
N HIS A 62 -4.65 -2.88 -2.71
CA HIS A 62 -4.37 -1.47 -2.45
C HIS A 62 -4.58 -0.60 -3.70
N THR A 63 -4.10 -1.05 -4.86
CA THR A 63 -4.27 -0.33 -6.14
C THR A 63 -5.74 -0.20 -6.51
N ILE A 64 -6.52 -1.28 -6.38
CA ILE A 64 -7.96 -1.29 -6.69
C ILE A 64 -8.72 -0.35 -5.76
N VAL A 65 -8.47 -0.45 -4.45
CA VAL A 65 -9.16 0.39 -3.45
C VAL A 65 -8.83 1.87 -3.65
N THR A 66 -7.56 2.22 -3.86
CA THR A 66 -7.16 3.61 -4.12
C THR A 66 -7.84 4.17 -5.37
N LYS A 67 -7.92 3.40 -6.46
CA LYS A 67 -8.67 3.80 -7.67
C LYS A 67 -10.15 4.01 -7.36
N ALA A 68 -10.79 3.07 -6.68
CA ALA A 68 -12.21 3.19 -6.31
C ALA A 68 -12.47 4.41 -5.42
N SER A 69 -11.63 4.66 -4.41
CA SER A 69 -11.74 5.84 -3.54
C SER A 69 -11.59 7.16 -4.30
N ASN A 70 -10.67 7.22 -5.26
CA ASN A 70 -10.50 8.40 -6.11
C ASN A 70 -11.73 8.65 -6.99
N GLU A 71 -12.30 7.61 -7.58
CA GLU A 71 -13.52 7.74 -8.40
C GLU A 71 -14.73 8.18 -7.57
N ILE A 72 -14.93 7.61 -6.38
CA ILE A 72 -15.98 8.06 -5.46
C ILE A 72 -15.78 9.53 -5.06
N SER A 73 -14.55 9.94 -4.76
CA SER A 73 -14.24 11.31 -4.36
C SER A 73 -14.53 12.31 -5.49
N LYS A 74 -14.29 11.94 -6.75
CA LYS A 74 -14.68 12.76 -7.90
C LYS A 74 -16.20 12.91 -7.99
N ASN A 75 -16.94 11.82 -7.83
CA ASN A 75 -18.40 11.83 -7.91
C ASN A 75 -19.04 12.69 -6.82
N LEU A 76 -18.54 12.61 -5.57
CA LEU A 76 -19.03 13.43 -4.46
C LEU A 76 -18.78 14.94 -4.65
N ASN A 77 -17.65 15.31 -5.29
CA ASN A 77 -17.37 16.71 -5.61
C ASN A 77 -18.27 17.27 -6.72
N ILE A 78 -18.84 16.41 -7.57
CA ILE A 78 -19.79 16.82 -8.62
C ILE A 78 -21.18 17.08 -8.01
N ASP A 79 -21.58 16.33 -6.97
CA ASP A 79 -22.89 16.47 -6.32
C ASP A 79 -23.01 17.68 -5.36
N SER A 80 -21.91 18.33 -4.96
CA SER A 80 -21.93 19.57 -4.14
C SER A 80 -21.99 20.87 -4.95
N GLY A 81 -22.28 20.79 -6.25
CA GLY A 81 -22.37 21.92 -7.17
C GLY A 81 -23.76 22.52 -7.37
N TYR A 82 -24.63 22.51 -6.35
CA TYR A 82 -25.91 23.24 -6.31
C TYR A 82 -25.96 24.21 -5.13
#